data_AF-A0A969B5S1-F1
#
_entry.id   AF-A0A969B5S1-F1
#
_cell.length_a   1.000
_cell.length_b   1.000
_cell.length_c   1.000
_cell.angle_alpha   90.00
_cell.angle_beta   90.00
_cell.angle_gamma   90.00
#
_symmetry.space_group_name_H-M   'P 1'
#
loop_
_entity.id
_entity.type
_entity.pdbx_description
1 polymer ?
#
loop_
_entity_poly.entity_id
_entity_poly.type
_entity_poly.pdbx_seq_one_letter_code
_entity_poly.pdbx_strand_id
1 'polypeptide(L)'
;MTIVAGNYEVSETLTAEQLVERLQDILRSPSSGTVTLHRPDGTPIGSLKFKLGQLLWASSPEHRWRRWQRLTRQLCPQIQDYPLETAPHSEDWEYQTLTQLIRQNKVDRIAAIALLQQSLAETLFDILQLSRQGCKLSSSAISDAPDSPMIENSAALLSEAEQAWQAWVTAGLADCSPNAAPSVRNAAPSSNAPPPRPIKRLATCSMGDRVCGSWP
;
A
#
# COMPACT_ATOMS: atom_id res chain seq x y z
N MET A 1 -22.30 8.85 7.97
CA MET A 1 -21.70 10.15 8.33
C MET A 1 -21.10 10.73 7.06
N THR A 2 -21.63 11.85 6.57
CA THR A 2 -21.21 12.48 5.31
C THR A 2 -19.81 13.08 5.47
N ILE A 3 -18.89 12.81 4.53
CA ILE A 3 -17.69 13.66 4.39
C ILE A 3 -18.19 15.03 3.91
N VAL A 4 -18.51 15.89 4.87
CA VAL A 4 -18.85 17.29 4.62
C VAL A 4 -17.57 17.99 4.22
N ALA A 5 -17.66 18.88 3.24
CA ALA A 5 -16.61 19.75 2.76
C ALA A 5 -16.08 20.67 3.88
N GLY A 6 -15.22 20.10 4.72
CA GLY A 6 -14.49 20.77 5.78
C GLY A 6 -13.30 19.89 6.11
N ASN A 7 -12.11 20.48 6.11
CA ASN A 7 -10.89 19.82 6.57
C ASN A 7 -11.12 19.43 8.04
N TYR A 8 -11.54 18.18 8.27
CA TYR A 8 -11.64 17.65 9.61
C TYR A 8 -10.32 16.94 9.91
N GLU A 9 -9.59 17.44 10.91
CA GLU A 9 -8.56 16.67 11.59
C GLU A 9 -9.25 15.90 12.71
N VAL A 10 -9.27 14.58 12.63
CA VAL A 10 -9.60 13.77 13.81
C VAL A 10 -8.35 13.79 14.69
N SER A 11 -8.39 14.60 15.76
CA SER A 11 -7.32 14.66 16.78
C SER A 11 -7.20 13.37 17.60
N GLU A 12 -8.19 12.49 17.50
CA GLU A 12 -8.23 11.21 18.21
C GLU A 12 -7.33 10.17 17.51
N THR A 13 -6.55 9.46 18.32
CA THR A 13 -5.69 8.37 17.83
C THR A 13 -6.53 7.10 17.73
N LEU A 14 -6.66 6.57 16.52
CA LEU A 14 -7.42 5.37 16.19
C LEU A 14 -6.51 4.13 16.21
N THR A 15 -7.00 3.02 16.75
CA THR A 15 -6.37 1.70 16.58
C THR A 15 -6.60 1.16 15.16
N ALA A 16 -5.92 0.06 14.81
CA ALA A 16 -6.11 -0.60 13.53
C ALA A 16 -7.57 -1.09 13.34
N GLU A 17 -8.22 -1.65 14.37
CA GLU A 17 -9.63 -2.08 14.24
C GLU A 17 -10.58 -0.88 14.06
N GLN A 18 -10.38 0.19 14.85
CA GLN A 18 -11.16 1.41 14.71
C GLN A 18 -10.98 2.05 13.33
N LEU A 19 -9.77 1.96 12.77
CA LEU A 19 -9.51 2.41 11.42
C LEU A 19 -10.33 1.61 10.40
N VAL A 20 -10.37 0.27 10.52
CA VAL A 20 -11.19 -0.57 9.62
C VAL A 20 -12.66 -0.15 9.69
N GLU A 21 -13.23 0.00 10.88
CA GLU A 21 -14.62 0.43 11.06
C GLU A 21 -14.88 1.77 10.36
N ARG A 22 -13.99 2.74 10.54
CA ARG A 22 -14.08 4.04 9.88
C ARG A 22 -14.03 3.93 8.35
N LEU A 23 -13.13 3.11 7.81
CA LEU A 23 -13.03 2.90 6.37
C LEU A 23 -14.27 2.20 5.82
N GLN A 24 -14.84 1.23 6.54
CA GLN A 24 -16.10 0.58 6.17
C GLN A 24 -17.26 1.59 6.11
N ASP A 25 -17.33 2.52 7.07
CA ASP A 25 -18.36 3.55 7.08
C ASP A 25 -18.23 4.53 5.90
N ILE A 26 -16.99 4.89 5.53
CA ILE A 26 -16.71 5.71 4.35
C ILE A 26 -17.19 4.97 3.09
N LEU A 27 -16.85 3.68 2.95
CA LEU A 27 -17.25 2.85 1.80
C LEU A 27 -18.77 2.64 1.69
N ARG A 28 -19.51 2.70 2.81
CA ARG A 28 -20.99 2.62 2.82
C ARG A 28 -21.67 3.92 2.42
N SER A 29 -20.95 5.05 2.44
CA SER A 29 -21.48 6.36 2.11
C SER A 29 -21.00 6.81 0.73
N PRO A 30 -21.78 7.56 -0.05
CA PRO A 30 -21.36 8.06 -1.37
C PRO A 30 -20.37 9.25 -1.23
N SER A 31 -19.37 9.12 -0.37
CA SER A 31 -18.36 10.14 -0.15
C SER A 31 -17.31 10.12 -1.25
N SER A 32 -16.91 11.32 -1.69
CA SER A 32 -15.75 11.52 -2.55
C SER A 32 -14.74 12.38 -1.80
N GLY A 33 -13.49 11.95 -1.76
CA GLY A 33 -12.47 12.62 -0.96
C GLY A 33 -11.19 11.80 -0.82
N THR A 34 -10.12 12.48 -0.44
CA THR A 34 -8.87 11.82 -0.06
C THR A 34 -8.82 11.76 1.45
N VAL A 35 -8.52 10.60 1.98
CA VAL A 35 -8.28 10.35 3.39
C VAL A 35 -6.79 10.13 3.57
N THR A 36 -6.15 11.01 4.34
CA THR A 36 -4.73 10.90 4.67
C THR A 36 -4.58 10.38 6.09
N LEU A 37 -3.66 9.43 6.26
CA LEU A 37 -3.36 8.80 7.54
C LEU A 37 -1.97 9.22 7.99
N HIS A 38 -1.89 9.60 9.26
CA HIS A 38 -0.66 10.00 9.91
C HIS A 38 -0.47 9.21 11.19
N ARG A 39 0.78 8.92 11.55
CA ARG A 39 1.11 8.48 12.91
C ARG A 39 0.84 9.63 13.89
N PRO A 40 0.66 9.37 15.20
CA PRO A 40 0.51 10.44 16.19
C PRO A 40 1.60 11.53 16.17
N ASP A 41 2.80 11.21 15.68
CA ASP A 41 3.93 12.14 15.50
C ASP A 41 3.84 13.02 14.23
N GLY A 42 2.80 12.83 13.40
CA GLY A 42 2.57 13.54 12.14
C GLY A 42 3.14 12.85 10.90
N THR A 43 3.93 11.78 11.06
CA THR A 43 4.53 11.05 9.93
C THR A 43 3.44 10.44 9.04
N PRO A 44 3.43 10.65 7.72
CA PRO A 44 2.44 10.04 6.84
C PRO A 44 2.60 8.53 6.80
N ILE A 45 1.49 7.81 6.95
CA ILE A 45 1.39 6.34 6.87
C ILE A 45 0.78 5.93 5.53
N GLY A 46 -0.13 6.74 4.99
CA GLY A 46 -0.72 6.48 3.68
C GLY A 46 -1.82 7.48 3.31
N SER A 47 -2.29 7.38 2.08
CA SER A 47 -3.40 8.15 1.55
C SER A 47 -4.36 7.22 0.79
N LEU A 48 -5.66 7.45 0.93
CA LEU A 48 -6.73 6.66 0.33
C LEU A 48 -7.65 7.61 -0.44
N LYS A 49 -7.93 7.33 -1.70
CA LYS A 49 -8.79 8.15 -2.55
C LYS A 49 -10.11 7.45 -2.80
N PHE A 50 -11.20 8.15 -2.49
CA PHE A 50 -12.55 7.64 -2.64
C PHE A 50 -13.35 8.45 -3.65
N LYS A 51 -14.17 7.79 -4.46
CA LYS A 51 -15.16 8.44 -5.33
C LYS A 51 -16.48 7.70 -5.18
N LEU A 52 -17.52 8.42 -4.78
CA LEU A 52 -18.87 7.87 -4.59
C LEU A 52 -18.91 6.60 -3.72
N GLY A 53 -18.10 6.56 -2.65
CA GLY A 53 -18.03 5.40 -1.74
C GLY A 53 -17.17 4.24 -2.26
N GLN A 54 -16.48 4.38 -3.38
CA GLN A 54 -15.54 3.38 -3.89
C GLN A 54 -14.09 3.83 -3.72
N LEU A 55 -13.21 2.89 -3.36
CA LEU A 55 -11.77 3.11 -3.29
C LEU A 55 -11.20 3.12 -4.71
N LEU A 56 -10.65 4.26 -5.12
CA LEU A 56 -9.98 4.44 -6.40
C LEU A 56 -8.49 4.08 -6.33
N TRP A 57 -7.82 4.57 -5.29
CA TRP A 57 -6.39 4.40 -5.11
C TRP A 57 -5.99 4.45 -3.64
N ALA A 58 -4.88 3.80 -3.33
CA ALA A 58 -4.23 3.89 -2.04
C ALA A 58 -2.72 4.01 -2.26
N SER A 59 -2.07 4.83 -1.45
CA SER A 59 -0.63 4.98 -1.42
C SER A 59 -0.14 4.79 0.00
N SER A 60 0.98 4.11 0.15
CA SER A 60 1.76 4.04 1.39
C SER A 60 3.21 4.33 1.02
N PRO A 61 3.95 5.13 1.81
CA PRO A 61 5.32 5.51 1.48
C PRO A 61 6.28 4.32 1.41
N GLU A 62 5.95 3.17 2.02
CA GLU A 62 6.82 2.01 2.02
C GLU A 62 6.81 1.27 0.67
N HIS A 63 8.01 1.03 0.15
CA HIS A 63 8.31 0.08 -0.94
C HIS A 63 7.49 0.21 -2.24
N ARG A 64 6.88 1.37 -2.50
CA ARG A 64 6.09 1.70 -3.70
C ARG A 64 6.67 1.18 -5.01
N TRP A 65 7.92 1.54 -5.30
CA TRP A 65 8.61 1.11 -6.52
C TRP A 65 8.79 -0.41 -6.61
N ARG A 66 9.14 -1.06 -5.50
CA ARG A 66 9.31 -2.53 -5.46
C ARG A 66 7.98 -3.25 -5.64
N ARG A 67 6.91 -2.75 -5.01
CA ARG A 67 5.54 -3.25 -5.19
C ARG A 67 5.14 -3.14 -6.65
N TRP A 68 5.27 -1.95 -7.22
CA TRP A 68 4.97 -1.69 -8.64
C TRP A 68 5.73 -2.65 -9.56
N GLN A 69 7.06 -2.74 -9.44
CA GLN A 69 7.87 -3.63 -10.26
C GLN A 69 7.49 -5.11 -10.13
N ARG A 70 7.16 -5.59 -8.92
CA ARG A 70 6.75 -6.99 -8.73
C ARG A 70 5.39 -7.25 -9.40
N LEU A 71 4.41 -6.39 -9.16
CA LEU A 71 3.06 -6.56 -9.69
C LEU A 71 3.03 -6.41 -11.21
N THR A 72 3.78 -5.44 -11.77
CA THR A 72 3.87 -5.28 -13.23
C THR A 72 4.50 -6.49 -13.89
N ARG A 73 5.60 -7.03 -13.34
CA ARG A 73 6.22 -8.26 -13.88
C ARG A 73 5.30 -9.47 -13.84
N GLN A 74 4.46 -9.59 -12.82
CA GLN A 74 3.57 -10.73 -12.64
C GLN A 74 2.31 -10.64 -13.52
N LEU A 75 1.70 -9.47 -13.63
CA LEU A 75 0.38 -9.30 -14.23
C LEU A 75 0.41 -8.61 -15.59
N CYS A 76 1.41 -7.76 -15.82
CA CYS A 76 1.55 -6.94 -17.02
C CYS A 76 3.00 -6.97 -17.54
N PRO A 77 3.55 -8.14 -17.90
CA PRO A 77 4.95 -8.24 -18.35
C PRO A 77 5.24 -7.36 -19.58
N GLN A 78 4.22 -7.04 -20.38
CA GLN A 78 4.32 -6.19 -21.57
C GLN A 78 4.69 -4.72 -21.30
N ILE A 79 4.59 -4.24 -20.05
CA ILE A 79 4.95 -2.86 -19.67
C ILE A 79 6.25 -2.77 -18.87
N GLN A 80 7.02 -3.86 -18.78
CA GLN A 80 8.25 -3.89 -17.99
C GLN A 80 9.29 -2.86 -18.45
N ASP A 81 9.35 -2.62 -19.77
CA ASP A 81 10.27 -1.66 -20.38
C ASP A 81 9.60 -0.31 -20.66
N TYR A 82 8.38 -0.09 -20.16
CA TYR A 82 7.69 1.16 -20.37
C TYR A 82 8.42 2.27 -19.59
N PRO A 83 8.95 3.30 -20.27
CA PRO A 83 9.61 4.38 -19.57
C PRO A 83 8.56 5.12 -18.74
N LEU A 84 8.73 5.08 -17.42
CA LEU A 84 7.91 5.82 -16.47
C LEU A 84 8.35 7.29 -16.53
N GLU A 85 8.10 7.93 -17.67
CA GLU A 85 8.44 9.33 -17.96
C GLU A 85 7.55 10.32 -17.19
N THR A 86 6.45 9.85 -16.61
CA THR A 86 5.51 10.69 -15.87
C THR A 86 5.83 10.71 -14.37
N ALA A 87 6.80 11.57 -14.04
CA ALA A 87 6.99 12.20 -12.74
C ALA A 87 6.90 11.26 -11.51
N PRO A 88 8.01 10.67 -11.05
CA PRO A 88 8.09 9.99 -9.73
C PRO A 88 7.83 10.92 -8.52
N HIS A 89 7.30 12.13 -8.75
CA HIS A 89 7.09 13.18 -7.77
C HIS A 89 5.62 13.39 -7.36
N SER A 90 4.64 12.78 -8.05
CA SER A 90 3.25 12.83 -7.60
C SER A 90 2.92 11.67 -6.66
N GLU A 91 2.06 11.89 -5.67
CA GLU A 91 1.65 10.82 -4.73
C GLU A 91 0.91 9.67 -5.43
N ASP A 92 0.38 9.89 -6.62
CA ASP A 92 -0.46 8.93 -7.37
C ASP A 92 0.11 8.58 -8.75
N TRP A 93 1.43 8.69 -8.94
CA TRP A 93 2.05 8.43 -10.23
C TRP A 93 1.74 7.03 -10.76
N GLU A 94 1.64 6.00 -9.90
CA GLU A 94 1.27 4.62 -10.30
C GLU A 94 -0.12 4.59 -10.92
N TYR A 95 -1.07 5.26 -10.27
CA TYR A 95 -2.45 5.34 -10.72
C TYR A 95 -2.59 6.11 -12.04
N GLN A 96 -1.88 7.23 -12.16
CA GLN A 96 -1.84 8.03 -13.39
C GLN A 96 -1.23 7.22 -14.54
N THR A 97 -0.13 6.52 -14.26
CA THR A 97 0.55 5.63 -15.21
C THR A 97 -0.40 4.53 -15.68
N LEU A 98 -1.06 3.82 -14.75
CA LEU A 98 -1.98 2.74 -15.09
C LEU A 98 -3.15 3.27 -15.95
N THR A 99 -3.71 4.42 -15.58
CA THR A 99 -4.79 5.07 -16.34
C THR A 99 -4.34 5.41 -17.77
N GLN A 100 -3.12 5.94 -17.93
CA GLN A 100 -2.55 6.24 -19.24
C GLN A 100 -2.33 4.96 -20.07
N LEU A 101 -1.81 3.90 -19.46
CA LEU A 101 -1.55 2.63 -20.14
C LEU A 101 -2.84 1.96 -20.63
N ILE A 102 -3.93 2.02 -19.85
CA ILE A 102 -5.26 1.56 -20.27
C ILE A 102 -5.77 2.39 -21.45
N ARG A 103 -5.69 3.73 -21.36
CA ARG A 103 -6.16 4.63 -22.46
C ARG A 103 -5.39 4.41 -23.76
N GLN A 104 -4.12 4.05 -23.67
CA GLN A 104 -3.28 3.72 -24.82
C GLN A 104 -3.44 2.27 -25.32
N ASN A 105 -4.34 1.47 -24.72
CA ASN A 105 -4.51 0.04 -24.99
C ASN A 105 -3.21 -0.78 -24.87
N LYS A 106 -2.27 -0.34 -24.02
CA LYS A 106 -0.99 -1.03 -23.78
C LYS A 106 -1.11 -2.13 -22.72
N VAL A 107 -2.13 -2.03 -21.87
CA VAL A 107 -2.47 -3.02 -20.87
C VAL A 107 -3.94 -3.38 -21.03
N ASP A 108 -4.22 -4.69 -21.03
CA ASP A 108 -5.59 -5.17 -21.01
C ASP A 108 -6.32 -4.71 -19.75
N ARG A 109 -7.61 -4.36 -19.89
CA ARG A 109 -8.39 -3.81 -18.78
C ARG A 109 -8.50 -4.81 -17.62
N ILE A 110 -8.57 -6.12 -17.90
CA ILE A 110 -8.66 -7.16 -16.87
C ILE A 110 -7.34 -7.23 -16.09
N ALA A 111 -6.20 -7.26 -16.78
CA ALA A 111 -4.87 -7.25 -16.17
C ALA A 111 -4.63 -5.98 -15.33
N ALA A 112 -5.07 -4.82 -15.82
CA ALA A 112 -4.95 -3.56 -15.10
C ALA A 112 -5.79 -3.53 -13.82
N ILE A 113 -7.03 -4.02 -13.88
CA ILE A 113 -7.90 -4.12 -12.69
C ILE A 113 -7.28 -5.08 -11.66
N ALA A 114 -6.75 -6.23 -12.10
CA ALA A 114 -6.09 -7.18 -11.21
C ALA A 114 -4.85 -6.56 -10.53
N LEU A 115 -4.04 -5.80 -11.28
CA LEU A 115 -2.89 -5.08 -10.74
C LEU A 115 -3.31 -4.05 -9.69
N LEU A 116 -4.34 -3.27 -9.99
CA LEU A 116 -4.88 -2.27 -9.08
C LEU A 116 -5.42 -2.91 -7.80
N GLN A 117 -6.20 -3.99 -7.92
CA GLN A 117 -6.72 -4.75 -6.77
C GLN A 117 -5.59 -5.30 -5.88
N GLN A 118 -4.56 -5.93 -6.47
CA GLN A 118 -3.42 -6.46 -5.68
C GLN A 118 -2.60 -5.34 -5.02
N SER A 119 -2.35 -4.24 -5.75
CA SER A 119 -1.65 -3.08 -5.20
C SER A 119 -2.38 -2.49 -4.01
N LEU A 120 -3.70 -2.40 -4.09
CA LEU A 120 -4.55 -1.89 -3.03
C LEU A 120 -4.63 -2.83 -1.83
N ALA A 121 -4.78 -4.14 -2.04
CA ALA A 121 -4.77 -5.12 -0.95
C ALA A 121 -3.48 -5.01 -0.11
N GLU A 122 -2.33 -4.94 -0.78
CA GLU A 122 -1.04 -4.80 -0.11
C GLU A 122 -0.87 -3.44 0.58
N THR A 123 -1.35 -2.36 -0.05
CA THR A 123 -1.25 -1.02 0.53
C THR A 123 -2.16 -0.87 1.75
N LEU A 124 -3.37 -1.45 1.71
CA LEU A 124 -4.28 -1.52 2.84
C LEU A 124 -3.66 -2.34 3.98
N PHE A 125 -3.06 -3.48 3.68
CA PHE A 125 -2.30 -4.25 4.66
C PHE A 125 -1.21 -3.40 5.33
N ASP A 126 -0.38 -2.70 4.54
CA ASP A 126 0.71 -1.88 5.07
C ASP A 126 0.16 -0.74 5.96
N ILE A 127 -0.94 -0.11 5.58
CA ILE A 127 -1.61 0.93 6.38
C ILE A 127 -2.09 0.35 7.73
N LEU A 128 -2.74 -0.81 7.73
CA LEU A 128 -3.20 -1.48 8.97
C LEU A 128 -2.01 -1.89 9.85
N GLN A 129 -0.95 -2.38 9.23
CA GLN A 129 0.28 -2.76 9.90
C GLN A 129 0.97 -1.56 10.57
N LEU A 130 1.01 -0.41 9.89
CA LEU A 130 1.60 0.82 10.40
C LEU A 130 0.70 1.54 11.42
N SER A 131 -0.63 1.37 11.34
CA SER A 131 -1.59 1.94 12.29
C SER A 131 -1.72 1.15 13.60
N ARG A 132 -1.01 0.01 13.75
CA ARG A 132 -0.93 -0.76 15.00
C ARG A 132 -0.57 0.07 16.23
N GLN A 133 0.28 1.08 16.05
CA GLN A 133 0.73 1.99 17.13
C GLN A 133 -0.19 3.21 17.30
N GLY A 134 -1.33 3.21 16.62
CA GLY A 134 -2.24 4.34 16.53
C GLY A 134 -2.01 5.16 15.26
N CYS A 135 -3.10 5.69 14.71
CA CYS A 135 -3.07 6.65 13.61
C CYS A 135 -4.09 7.77 13.80
N LYS A 136 -3.84 8.92 13.19
CA LYS A 136 -4.79 10.02 13.02
C LYS A 136 -5.24 10.07 11.57
N LEU A 137 -6.50 10.47 11.39
CA LEU A 137 -7.13 10.52 10.08
C LEU A 137 -7.54 11.97 9.79
N SER A 138 -7.14 12.44 8.62
CA SER A 138 -7.57 13.72 8.06
C SER A 138 -8.22 13.46 6.70
N SER A 139 -9.17 14.31 6.32
CA SER A 139 -9.77 14.22 4.98
C SER A 139 -9.75 15.55 4.25
N SER A 140 -9.68 15.45 2.93
CA SER A 140 -9.78 16.56 2.00
C SER A 140 -10.70 16.19 0.84
N ALA A 141 -11.37 17.19 0.27
CA ALA A 141 -12.19 16.99 -0.92
C ALA A 141 -11.31 16.64 -2.14
N ILE A 142 -11.80 15.77 -3.02
CA ILE A 142 -11.13 15.48 -4.30
C ILE A 142 -11.55 16.52 -5.34
N SER A 143 -10.58 16.93 -6.16
CA SER A 143 -10.86 17.59 -7.45
C SER A 143 -11.21 16.52 -8.48
N ASP A 144 -12.39 16.61 -9.09
CA ASP A 144 -12.97 15.57 -9.96
C ASP A 144 -12.00 15.07 -11.04
N ALA A 145 -11.78 13.76 -11.09
CA ALA A 145 -11.12 13.07 -12.21
C ALA A 145 -12.19 12.26 -12.98
N PRO A 146 -12.50 12.61 -14.25
CA PRO A 146 -13.64 12.05 -14.97
C PRO A 146 -13.48 10.57 -15.38
N ASP A 147 -12.28 10.11 -15.78
CA ASP A 147 -12.10 8.77 -16.39
C ASP A 147 -11.09 7.91 -15.64
N SER A 148 -11.54 7.37 -14.51
CA SER A 148 -10.76 6.64 -13.53
C SER A 148 -11.20 5.17 -13.48
N PRO A 149 -10.29 4.17 -13.56
CA PRO A 149 -10.67 2.77 -13.35
C PRO A 149 -11.28 2.60 -11.94
N MET A 150 -12.55 2.20 -11.88
CA MET A 150 -13.28 2.00 -10.64
C MET A 150 -13.25 0.53 -10.21
N ILE A 151 -13.19 0.28 -8.90
CA ILE A 151 -13.24 -1.06 -8.32
C ILE A 151 -14.63 -1.29 -7.75
N GLU A 152 -15.32 -2.27 -8.32
CA GLU A 152 -16.71 -2.56 -7.96
C GLU A 152 -16.87 -3.12 -6.53
N ASN A 153 -15.81 -3.67 -5.92
CA ASN A 153 -15.89 -4.31 -4.59
C ASN A 153 -14.80 -3.86 -3.61
N SER A 154 -14.74 -2.55 -3.37
CA SER A 154 -13.78 -1.94 -2.43
C SER A 154 -13.93 -2.44 -0.98
N ALA A 155 -15.14 -2.80 -0.56
CA ALA A 155 -15.41 -3.30 0.79
C ALA A 155 -14.87 -4.72 1.01
N ALA A 156 -15.03 -5.63 0.03
CA ALA A 156 -14.40 -6.95 0.12
C ALA A 156 -12.88 -6.84 0.17
N LEU A 157 -12.29 -5.94 -0.63
CA LEU A 157 -10.85 -5.73 -0.65
C LEU A 157 -10.31 -5.28 0.72
N LEU A 158 -11.03 -4.38 1.41
CA LEU A 158 -10.69 -3.98 2.77
C LEU A 158 -10.81 -5.16 3.75
N SER A 159 -11.86 -5.97 3.64
CA SER A 159 -12.05 -7.15 4.50
C SER A 159 -10.97 -8.21 4.28
N GLU A 160 -10.56 -8.46 3.03
CA GLU A 160 -9.47 -9.37 2.68
C GLU A 160 -8.14 -8.89 3.26
N ALA A 161 -7.84 -7.59 3.14
CA ALA A 161 -6.63 -6.99 3.71
C ALA A 161 -6.62 -7.08 5.24
N GLU A 162 -7.77 -6.83 5.89
CA GLU A 162 -7.94 -6.99 7.34
C GLU A 162 -7.70 -8.45 7.78
N GLN A 163 -8.32 -9.43 7.11
CA GLN A 163 -8.15 -10.85 7.44
C GLN A 163 -6.70 -11.29 7.28
N ALA A 164 -6.03 -10.87 6.19
CA ALA A 164 -4.63 -11.17 5.95
C ALA A 164 -3.74 -10.55 7.05
N TRP A 165 -4.03 -9.31 7.46
CA TRP A 165 -3.33 -8.63 8.54
C TRP A 165 -3.55 -9.31 9.91
N GLN A 166 -4.78 -9.67 10.25
CA GLN A 166 -5.09 -10.40 11.49
C GLN A 166 -4.38 -11.76 11.54
N ALA A 167 -4.37 -12.51 10.42
CA ALA A 167 -3.63 -13.77 10.33
C ALA A 167 -2.12 -13.56 10.54
N TRP A 168 -1.56 -12.50 9.98
CA TRP A 168 -0.15 -12.13 10.13
C TRP A 168 0.21 -11.80 11.58
N VAL A 169 -0.62 -10.98 12.25
CA VAL A 169 -0.44 -10.63 13.67
C VAL A 169 -0.57 -11.87 14.56
N THR A 170 -1.57 -12.72 14.30
CA THR A 170 -1.80 -13.97 15.04
C THR A 170 -0.64 -14.96 14.89
N ALA A 171 0.05 -14.94 13.74
CA ALA A 171 1.27 -15.71 13.52
C ALA A 171 2.50 -15.17 14.29
N GLY A 172 2.35 -14.09 15.06
CA GLY A 172 3.45 -13.46 15.79
C GLY A 172 4.40 -12.64 14.92
N LEU A 173 4.01 -12.37 13.66
CA LEU A 173 4.81 -11.60 12.69
C LEU A 173 4.53 -10.10 12.75
N ALA A 174 3.85 -9.66 13.81
CA ALA A 174 3.35 -8.31 13.94
C ALA A 174 4.48 -7.26 13.87
N ASP A 175 5.70 -7.57 14.29
CA ASP A 175 6.83 -6.63 14.22
C ASP A 175 7.67 -6.78 12.95
N CYS A 176 7.17 -7.55 11.98
CA CYS A 176 7.80 -7.79 10.69
C CYS A 176 6.96 -7.18 9.58
N SER A 177 7.57 -6.35 8.73
CA SER A 177 6.91 -5.92 7.49
C SER A 177 6.90 -7.09 6.50
N PRO A 178 5.77 -7.40 5.85
CA PRO A 178 5.70 -8.45 4.82
C PRO A 178 6.56 -8.08 3.60
N ASN A 179 6.82 -6.79 3.43
CA ASN A 179 7.63 -6.23 2.35
C ASN A 179 9.12 -6.13 2.72
N ALA A 180 9.50 -6.51 3.95
CA ALA A 180 10.90 -6.57 4.36
C ALA A 180 11.63 -7.68 3.60
N ALA A 181 12.68 -7.31 2.86
CA ALA A 181 13.57 -8.30 2.27
C ALA A 181 14.46 -8.92 3.36
N PRO A 182 14.69 -10.24 3.35
CA PRO A 182 15.64 -10.85 4.28
C PRO A 182 17.04 -10.28 3.99
N SER A 183 17.65 -9.64 4.99
CA SER A 183 19.05 -9.24 4.90
C SER A 183 19.92 -10.46 5.14
N VAL A 184 20.76 -10.81 4.15
CA VAL A 184 21.81 -11.79 4.37
C VAL A 184 22.87 -11.10 5.22
N ARG A 185 22.88 -11.35 6.53
CA ARG A 185 24.03 -11.00 7.36
C ARG A 185 25.19 -11.85 6.85
N ASN A 186 26.22 -11.20 6.31
CA ASN A 186 27.46 -11.86 5.90
C ASN A 186 27.97 -12.69 7.08
N ALA A 187 27.79 -14.00 7.03
CA ALA A 187 28.58 -14.89 7.86
C ALA A 187 30.02 -14.72 7.40
N ALA A 188 30.91 -14.31 8.30
CA ALA A 188 32.34 -14.27 8.02
C ALA A 188 32.74 -15.61 7.37
N PRO A 189 33.61 -15.62 6.34
CA PRO A 189 34.04 -16.86 5.72
C PRO A 189 34.84 -17.66 6.75
N SER A 190 34.20 -18.58 7.49
CA SER A 190 34.93 -19.58 8.25
C SER A 190 35.59 -20.51 7.24
N SER A 191 36.92 -20.51 7.16
CA SER A 191 37.69 -21.23 6.13
C SER A 191 37.65 -22.77 6.25
N ASN A 192 36.60 -23.35 6.83
CA ASN A 192 36.51 -24.79 7.07
C ASN A 192 35.06 -25.31 7.19
N ALA A 193 34.23 -25.09 6.16
CA ALA A 193 32.85 -25.61 6.15
C ALA A 193 32.65 -26.72 5.07
N PRO A 194 32.08 -27.88 5.43
CA PRO A 194 31.72 -28.95 4.48
C PRO A 194 30.56 -28.54 3.54
N PRO A 195 30.33 -29.25 2.41
CA PRO A 195 29.41 -28.83 1.34
C PRO A 195 27.96 -28.61 1.84
N PRO A 196 27.21 -27.73 1.16
CA PRO A 196 25.99 -27.14 1.70
C PRO A 196 24.88 -28.19 1.84
N ARG A 197 24.42 -28.39 3.07
CA ARG A 197 23.09 -28.98 3.34
C ARG A 197 22.02 -27.91 3.09
N PRO A 198 20.80 -28.30 2.68
CA PRO A 198 19.72 -27.35 2.45
C PRO A 198 19.44 -26.57 3.75
N ILE A 199 19.74 -25.27 3.71
CA ILE A 199 19.53 -24.35 4.83
C ILE A 199 18.02 -24.23 5.05
N LYS A 200 17.50 -24.80 6.13
CA LYS A 200 16.22 -24.34 6.69
C LYS A 200 16.44 -22.89 7.15
N ARG A 201 16.08 -21.93 6.30
CA ARG A 201 16.17 -20.50 6.63
C ARG A 201 15.15 -20.17 7.70
N LEU A 202 15.62 -19.96 8.93
CA LEU A 202 14.91 -19.15 9.92
C LEU A 202 15.17 -17.70 9.53
N ALA A 203 14.15 -17.01 9.02
CA ALA A 203 14.24 -15.57 8.76
C ALA A 203 14.20 -14.84 10.11
N THR A 204 15.34 -14.31 10.55
CA THR A 204 15.37 -13.32 11.63
C THR A 204 15.14 -11.95 11.00
N CYS A 205 13.96 -11.37 11.16
CA CYS A 205 13.70 -9.98 10.79
C CYS A 205 14.50 -9.07 11.71
N SER A 206 15.62 -8.53 11.23
CA SER A 206 16.28 -7.43 11.92
C SER A 206 15.67 -6.12 11.44
N MET A 207 14.79 -5.53 12.24
CA MET A 207 14.60 -4.07 12.20
C MET A 207 15.88 -3.44 12.72
N GLY A 208 16.63 -2.82 11.81
CA GLY A 208 17.94 -2.23 12.09
C GLY A 208 18.24 -1.11 11.11
N ASP A 209 17.99 0.09 11.59
CA ASP A 209 18.60 1.39 11.27
C ASP A 209 18.34 2.08 9.91
N ARG A 210 17.69 3.24 10.06
CA ARG A 210 17.71 4.40 9.16
C ARG A 210 19.11 4.61 8.58
N VAL A 211 19.22 4.54 7.27
CA VAL A 211 20.08 5.45 6.50
C VAL A 211 19.31 5.87 5.25
N CYS A 212 18.83 7.12 5.25
CA CYS A 212 18.53 7.83 4.02
C CYS A 212 19.85 7.96 3.24
N GLY A 213 20.04 7.12 2.23
CA GLY A 213 21.10 7.26 1.24
C GLY A 213 20.54 7.99 0.02
N SER A 214 20.95 9.23 -0.14
CA SER A 214 20.93 9.99 -1.39
C SER A 214 21.42 9.11 -2.56
N TRP A 215 20.67 9.05 -3.64
CA TRP A 215 21.14 8.50 -4.92
C TRP A 215 21.72 9.64 -5.79
N PRO A 216 22.72 9.32 -6.64
CA PRO A 216 23.50 10.29 -7.40
C PRO A 216 22.69 11.05 -8.46
#